data_AF-X5CYT9-F1
#
_entry.id   AF-X5CYT9-F1
#
_cell.length_a   1.000
_cell.length_b   1.000
_cell.length_c   1.000
_cell.angle_alpha   90.00
_cell.angle_beta   90.00
_cell.angle_gamma   90.00
#
_symmetry.space_group_name_H-M   'P 1'
#
loop_
_entity.id
_entity.type
_entity.pdbx_description
1 polymer ?
#
loop_
_entity_poly.entity_id
_entity_poly.type
_entity_poly.pdbx_seq_one_letter_code
_entity_poly.pdbx_strand_id
1 'polypeptide(L)'
;HSPMYFFLSNLSLADISFSSTTVPNMLVKLQTYSKSITYSGCLTQVTFSSLFASLDSLLLAVMAYDRLVAICQPLHYLVIMNPRLCGLCVLLSFFFSLLFSQLNYLMMSQVTFCVDVEIPHFFCDPSQLLNLACSDTSTNNILTYFIGVIFGGVPLSGILFSYTRIVSSILRVPSSGGKYKAFSTCGSHLSVVCLFYGTGLGVYLSSAVSSSLRKGAVASIMYTVVTPMLNPFIYSLRN
;
A
#
# COMPACT_ATOMS: atom_id res chain seq x y z
N HIS A 1 -5.18 25.87 -2.48
CA HIS A 1 -4.64 24.52 -2.23
C HIS A 1 -5.09 24.05 -0.85
N SER A 2 -5.77 22.90 -0.73
CA SER A 2 -6.04 22.27 0.58
C SER A 2 -5.03 21.13 0.80
N PRO A 3 -4.57 20.90 2.05
CA PRO A 3 -3.66 19.80 2.41
C PRO A 3 -4.06 18.43 1.86
N MET A 4 -5.34 18.08 1.88
CA MET A 4 -5.85 16.82 1.32
C MET A 4 -5.48 16.65 -0.16
N TYR A 5 -5.66 17.68 -1.00
CA TYR A 5 -5.34 17.59 -2.43
C TYR A 5 -3.84 17.45 -2.67
N PHE A 6 -3.02 18.04 -1.79
CA PHE A 6 -1.57 17.88 -1.85
C PHE A 6 -1.17 16.42 -1.59
N PHE A 7 -1.70 15.79 -0.55
CA PHE A 7 -1.45 14.37 -0.29
C PHE A 7 -2.01 13.47 -1.38
N LEU A 8 -3.23 13.76 -1.86
CA LEU A 8 -3.86 13.01 -2.94
C LEU A 8 -3.02 13.05 -4.23
N SER A 9 -2.43 14.20 -4.57
CA SER A 9 -1.57 14.31 -5.76
C SER A 9 -0.32 13.42 -5.65
N ASN A 10 0.26 13.33 -4.45
CA ASN A 10 1.39 12.44 -4.18
C ASN A 10 0.98 10.95 -4.20
N LEU A 11 -0.19 10.63 -3.65
CA LEU A 11 -0.77 9.28 -3.70
C LEU A 11 -1.02 8.85 -5.17
N SER A 12 -1.62 9.71 -5.98
CA SER A 12 -1.84 9.43 -7.40
C SER A 12 -0.54 9.27 -8.18
N LEU A 13 0.51 10.04 -7.84
CA LEU A 13 1.83 9.86 -8.43
C LEU A 13 2.44 8.50 -8.06
N ALA A 14 2.26 8.06 -6.81
CA ALA A 14 2.68 6.73 -6.35
C ALA A 14 1.89 5.61 -7.05
N ASP A 15 0.57 5.72 -7.15
CA ASP A 15 -0.31 4.79 -7.87
C ASP A 15 0.12 4.63 -9.36
N ILE A 16 0.40 5.75 -10.04
CA ILE A 16 0.85 5.75 -11.44
C ILE A 16 2.23 5.10 -11.55
N SER A 17 3.15 5.41 -10.63
CA SER A 17 4.51 4.86 -10.65
C SER A 17 4.50 3.36 -10.41
N PHE A 18 3.71 2.90 -9.44
CA PHE A 18 3.52 1.48 -9.13
C PHE A 18 2.88 0.71 -10.29
N SER A 19 1.84 1.28 -10.91
CA SER A 19 1.24 0.72 -12.12
C SER A 19 2.26 0.65 -13.26
N SER A 20 3.06 1.70 -13.45
CA SER A 20 4.06 1.77 -14.53
C SER A 20 5.26 0.83 -14.31
N THR A 21 5.59 0.46 -13.08
CA THR A 21 6.63 -0.55 -12.81
C THR A 21 6.15 -1.97 -13.00
N THR A 22 4.86 -2.21 -12.78
CA THR A 22 4.27 -3.56 -12.72
C THR A 22 3.61 -3.96 -14.04
N VAL A 23 2.85 -3.05 -14.65
CA VAL A 23 2.00 -3.31 -15.83
C VAL A 23 2.80 -3.58 -17.10
N PRO A 24 3.84 -2.82 -17.47
CA PRO A 24 4.59 -3.07 -18.71
C PRO A 24 5.34 -4.42 -18.68
N ASN A 25 5.95 -4.75 -17.54
CA ASN A 25 6.63 -6.04 -17.37
C ASN A 25 5.66 -7.22 -17.40
N MET A 26 4.45 -7.05 -16.87
CA MET A 26 3.39 -8.05 -16.95
C MET A 26 2.84 -8.20 -18.38
N LEU A 27 2.63 -7.10 -19.11
CA LEU A 27 2.11 -7.13 -20.48
C LEU A 27 3.10 -7.71 -21.50
N VAL A 28 4.37 -7.31 -21.44
CA VAL A 28 5.42 -7.80 -22.35
C VAL A 28 5.63 -9.30 -22.21
N LYS A 29 5.58 -9.81 -20.98
CA LYS A 29 5.70 -11.25 -20.73
C LYS A 29 4.48 -12.01 -21.28
N LEU A 30 3.27 -11.42 -21.21
CA LEU A 30 1.99 -12.06 -21.59
C LEU A 30 1.95 -12.23 -23.09
N GLN A 31 2.50 -11.24 -23.80
CA GLN A 31 2.58 -11.20 -25.25
C GLN A 31 3.67 -12.13 -25.82
N THR A 32 4.74 -12.41 -25.06
CA THR A 32 5.88 -13.22 -25.53
C THR A 32 5.80 -14.71 -25.17
N TYR A 33 4.78 -15.15 -24.41
CA TYR A 33 4.67 -16.51 -23.84
C TYR A 33 5.91 -16.97 -23.05
N SER A 34 6.83 -16.06 -22.74
CA SER A 34 7.99 -16.27 -21.89
C SER A 34 7.52 -16.37 -20.45
N LYS A 35 7.78 -17.52 -19.83
CA LYS A 35 7.38 -17.81 -18.45
C LYS A 35 8.45 -17.45 -17.41
N SER A 36 9.64 -17.02 -17.83
CA SER A 36 10.78 -16.80 -16.95
C SER A 36 11.06 -15.31 -16.72
N ILE A 37 11.23 -14.93 -15.45
CA ILE A 37 11.77 -13.64 -15.02
C ILE A 37 13.19 -13.85 -14.52
N THR A 38 14.13 -13.00 -14.93
CA THR A 38 15.48 -13.02 -14.37
C THR A 38 15.44 -12.65 -12.90
N TYR A 39 16.36 -13.20 -12.10
CA TYR A 39 16.48 -12.86 -10.68
C TYR A 39 16.60 -11.34 -10.44
N SER A 40 17.39 -10.64 -11.26
CA SER A 40 17.52 -9.18 -11.20
C SER A 40 16.22 -8.45 -11.53
N GLY A 41 15.43 -8.96 -12.49
CA GLY A 41 14.12 -8.42 -12.84
C GLY A 41 13.08 -8.61 -11.73
N CYS A 42 13.09 -9.79 -11.08
CA CYS A 42 12.27 -10.06 -9.91
C CYS A 42 12.60 -9.11 -8.76
N LEU A 43 13.89 -9.01 -8.43
CA LEU A 43 14.37 -8.19 -7.32
C LEU A 43 13.99 -6.72 -7.53
N THR A 44 14.21 -6.21 -8.73
CA THR A 44 13.80 -4.86 -9.12
C THR A 44 12.29 -4.65 -8.95
N GLN A 45 11.46 -5.59 -9.42
CA GLN A 45 10.01 -5.51 -9.30
C GLN A 45 9.54 -5.49 -7.84
N VAL A 46 10.07 -6.37 -7.00
CA VAL A 46 9.71 -6.44 -5.56
C VAL A 46 10.13 -5.16 -4.83
N THR A 47 11.35 -4.66 -5.10
CA THR A 47 11.86 -3.43 -4.47
C THR A 47 11.00 -2.22 -4.79
N PHE A 48 10.67 -1.98 -6.07
CA PHE A 48 9.79 -0.88 -6.45
C PHE A 48 8.35 -1.08 -5.96
N SER A 49 7.84 -2.32 -6.00
CA SER A 49 6.49 -2.61 -5.52
C SER A 49 6.34 -2.32 -4.03
N SER A 50 7.30 -2.78 -3.22
CA SER A 50 7.34 -2.54 -1.78
C SER A 50 7.51 -1.05 -1.43
N LEU A 51 8.27 -0.31 -2.24
CA LEU A 51 8.42 1.15 -2.09
C LEU A 51 7.08 1.85 -2.21
N PHE A 52 6.37 1.67 -3.32
CA PHE A 52 5.12 2.39 -3.56
C PHE A 52 3.99 1.91 -2.66
N ALA A 53 3.88 0.59 -2.40
CA ALA A 53 2.88 0.08 -1.46
C ALA A 53 3.06 0.65 -0.05
N SER A 54 4.31 0.78 0.42
CA SER A 54 4.59 1.43 1.71
C SER A 54 4.23 2.92 1.67
N LEU A 55 4.53 3.59 0.55
CA LEU A 55 4.27 5.02 0.38
C LEU A 55 2.77 5.29 0.42
N ASP A 56 1.97 4.50 -0.29
CA ASP A 56 0.50 4.59 -0.28
C ASP A 56 -0.06 4.39 1.12
N SER A 57 0.38 3.34 1.81
CA SER A 57 -0.04 3.04 3.18
C SER A 57 0.21 4.21 4.14
N LEU A 58 1.40 4.82 4.06
CA LEU A 58 1.77 5.97 4.89
C LEU A 58 1.00 7.24 4.51
N LEU A 59 0.82 7.49 3.21
CA LEU A 59 0.03 8.64 2.73
C LEU A 59 -1.44 8.53 3.14
N LEU A 60 -2.04 7.34 3.08
CA LEU A 60 -3.39 7.09 3.59
C LEU A 60 -3.51 7.36 5.09
N ALA A 61 -2.49 7.03 5.89
CA ALA A 61 -2.45 7.37 7.30
C ALA A 61 -2.35 8.88 7.55
N VAL A 62 -1.52 9.58 6.78
CA VAL A 62 -1.40 11.05 6.85
C VAL A 62 -2.71 11.73 6.42
N MET A 63 -3.39 11.22 5.40
CA MET A 63 -4.71 11.70 4.97
C MET A 63 -5.78 11.43 6.02
N ALA A 64 -5.76 10.29 6.72
CA ALA A 64 -6.64 10.04 7.87
C ALA A 64 -6.39 11.06 9.00
N TYR A 65 -5.12 11.41 9.25
CA TYR A 65 -4.74 12.42 10.22
C TYR A 65 -5.21 13.83 9.82
N ASP A 66 -5.08 14.22 8.54
CA ASP A 66 -5.64 15.47 8.02
C ASP A 66 -7.15 15.58 8.34
N ARG A 67 -7.91 14.51 8.05
CA ARG A 67 -9.35 14.46 8.33
C ARG A 67 -9.65 14.50 9.83
N LEU A 68 -8.83 13.85 10.65
CA LEU A 68 -8.95 13.91 12.10
C LEU A 68 -8.84 15.35 12.60
N VAL A 69 -7.80 16.08 12.19
CA VAL A 69 -7.59 17.46 12.63
C VAL A 69 -8.68 18.37 12.09
N ALA A 70 -9.07 18.21 10.82
CA ALA A 70 -10.11 19.02 10.18
C ALA A 70 -11.47 18.92 10.92
N ILE A 71 -11.86 17.72 11.37
CA ILE A 71 -13.16 17.49 12.01
C ILE A 71 -13.11 17.71 13.52
N CYS A 72 -12.06 17.24 14.20
CA CYS A 72 -11.98 17.29 15.66
C CYS A 72 -11.42 18.63 16.19
N GLN A 73 -10.68 19.37 15.38
CA GLN A 73 -10.03 20.64 15.76
C GLN A 73 -10.12 21.72 14.67
N PRO A 74 -11.33 22.07 14.19
CA PRO A 74 -11.51 22.96 13.04
C PRO A 74 -10.85 24.34 13.22
N LEU A 75 -10.84 24.89 14.44
CA LEU A 75 -10.24 26.20 14.75
C LEU A 75 -8.71 26.21 14.64
N HIS A 76 -8.06 25.06 14.84
CA HIS A 76 -6.59 24.94 14.80
C HIS A 76 -6.08 24.28 13.51
N TYR A 77 -6.98 23.88 12.61
CA TYR A 77 -6.65 23.13 11.41
C TYR A 77 -5.57 23.81 10.55
N LEU A 78 -5.72 25.11 10.27
CA LEU A 78 -4.79 25.86 9.42
C LEU A 78 -3.41 26.05 10.06
N VAL A 79 -3.32 26.03 11.39
CA VAL A 79 -2.06 26.16 12.12
C VAL A 79 -1.33 24.81 12.15
N ILE A 80 -2.08 23.73 12.41
CA ILE A 80 -1.56 22.37 12.47
C ILE A 80 -1.19 21.88 11.07
N MET A 81 -2.16 21.80 10.15
CA MET A 81 -1.98 21.33 8.77
C MET A 81 -1.48 22.44 7.85
N ASN A 82 -0.36 23.03 8.23
CA ASN A 82 0.33 24.04 7.41
C ASN A 82 1.17 23.38 6.31
N PRO A 83 1.53 24.12 5.24
CA PRO A 83 2.27 23.56 4.11
C PRO A 83 3.62 22.93 4.47
N ARG A 84 4.31 23.43 5.50
CA ARG A 84 5.60 22.87 5.93
C ARG A 84 5.42 21.49 6.56
N LEU A 85 4.40 21.33 7.41
CA LEU A 85 4.07 20.02 7.98
C LEU A 85 3.64 19.05 6.88
N CYS A 86 2.80 19.48 5.94
CA CYS A 86 2.39 18.63 4.81
C CYS A 86 3.59 18.15 3.99
N GLY A 87 4.52 19.05 3.66
CA GLY A 87 5.76 18.68 2.97
C GLY A 87 6.62 17.70 3.79
N LEU A 88 6.76 17.95 5.09
CA LEU A 88 7.50 17.07 5.99
C LEU A 88 6.87 15.67 6.07
N CYS A 89 5.54 15.58 6.15
CA CYS A 89 4.83 14.30 6.15
C CYS A 89 5.13 13.50 4.88
N VAL A 90 5.04 14.12 3.69
CA VAL A 90 5.35 13.44 2.42
C VAL A 90 6.81 12.99 2.37
N LEU A 91 7.75 13.85 2.80
CA LEU A 91 9.18 13.51 2.84
C LEU A 91 9.46 12.33 3.77
N LEU A 92 8.87 12.33 4.96
CA LEU A 92 9.01 11.22 5.91
C LEU A 92 8.37 9.94 5.36
N SER A 93 7.17 10.02 4.78
CA SER A 93 6.53 8.87 4.12
C SER A 93 7.46 8.26 3.07
N PHE A 94 8.01 9.09 2.17
CA PHE A 94 8.93 8.63 1.15
C PHE A 94 10.21 8.01 1.74
N PHE A 95 10.81 8.65 2.75
CA PHE A 95 12.01 8.14 3.41
C PHE A 95 11.78 6.77 4.07
N PHE A 96 10.70 6.60 4.82
CA PHE A 96 10.37 5.32 5.46
C PHE A 96 10.06 4.23 4.44
N SER A 97 9.37 4.57 3.34
CA SER A 97 9.12 3.63 2.25
C SER A 97 10.40 3.21 1.53
N LEU A 98 11.34 4.14 1.34
CA LEU A 98 12.66 3.83 0.79
C LEU A 98 13.43 2.89 1.71
N LEU A 99 13.44 3.17 3.02
CA LEU A 99 14.05 2.28 4.01
C LEU A 99 13.44 0.88 3.97
N PHE A 100 12.11 0.78 3.95
CA PHE A 100 11.41 -0.51 3.84
C PHE A 100 11.80 -1.27 2.57
N SER A 101 11.83 -0.58 1.43
CA SER A 101 12.21 -1.15 0.14
C SER A 101 13.67 -1.65 0.13
N GLN A 102 14.60 -0.90 0.71
CA GLN A 102 16.01 -1.29 0.83
C GLN A 102 16.20 -2.47 1.79
N LEU A 103 15.48 -2.51 2.92
CA LEU A 103 15.51 -3.66 3.81
C LEU A 103 15.02 -4.94 3.10
N ASN A 104 13.90 -4.85 2.37
CA ASN A 104 13.40 -5.96 1.57
C ASN A 104 14.41 -6.40 0.49
N TYR A 105 15.04 -5.45 -0.19
CA TYR A 105 16.10 -5.74 -1.17
C TYR A 105 17.27 -6.49 -0.55
N LEU A 106 17.82 -5.97 0.57
CA LEU A 106 18.96 -6.58 1.25
C LEU A 106 18.65 -8.00 1.70
N MET A 107 17.46 -8.21 2.29
CA MET A 107 17.02 -9.53 2.72
C MET A 107 16.89 -10.50 1.55
N MET A 108 16.32 -10.08 0.43
CA MET A 108 16.16 -10.92 -0.77
C MET A 108 17.49 -11.17 -1.49
N SER A 109 18.43 -10.23 -1.43
CA SER A 109 19.77 -10.35 -2.02
C SER A 109 20.68 -11.36 -1.29
N GLN A 110 20.39 -11.63 -0.02
CA GLN A 110 21.14 -12.58 0.82
C GLN A 110 20.64 -14.03 0.68
N VAL A 111 19.57 -14.27 -0.07
CA VAL A 111 19.02 -15.62 -0.28
C VAL A 111 19.77 -16.31 -1.42
N THR A 112 20.45 -17.41 -1.11
CA THR A 112 21.15 -18.26 -2.10
C THR A 112 20.19 -19.29 -2.71
N PHE A 113 20.08 -19.30 -4.04
CA PHE A 113 19.28 -20.27 -4.79
C PHE A 113 20.13 -21.45 -5.26
N CYS A 114 19.54 -22.65 -5.26
CA CYS A 114 20.25 -23.90 -5.58
C CYS A 114 20.26 -24.32 -7.04
N VAL A 115 19.44 -23.67 -7.88
CA VAL A 115 19.27 -24.01 -9.30
C VAL A 115 19.30 -22.70 -10.07
N ASP A 116 19.80 -22.69 -11.31
CA ASP A 116 19.61 -21.57 -12.24
C ASP A 116 18.11 -21.29 -12.39
N VAL A 117 17.63 -20.25 -11.69
CA VAL A 117 16.19 -20.07 -11.48
C VAL A 117 15.55 -19.40 -12.69
N GLU A 118 15.10 -20.19 -13.66
CA GLU A 118 13.95 -19.78 -14.46
C GLU A 118 12.69 -19.88 -13.59
N ILE A 119 12.32 -18.78 -12.92
CA ILE A 119 11.08 -18.70 -12.13
C ILE A 119 9.90 -18.81 -13.10
N PRO A 120 9.03 -19.85 -13.03
CA PRO A 120 8.00 -20.09 -14.04
C PRO A 120 6.79 -19.15 -13.94
N HIS A 121 6.97 -17.94 -13.39
CA HIS A 121 5.90 -17.01 -13.04
C HIS A 121 6.11 -15.61 -13.61
N PHE A 122 4.98 -15.01 -13.96
CA PHE A 122 4.81 -13.63 -14.42
C PHE A 122 5.15 -12.57 -13.38
N PHE A 123 5.00 -12.93 -12.11
CA PHE A 123 5.08 -12.06 -10.96
C PHE A 123 6.03 -12.67 -9.96
N CYS A 124 6.92 -11.87 -9.38
CA CYS A 124 7.77 -12.35 -8.31
C CYS A 124 7.02 -12.27 -6.99
N ASP A 125 6.57 -13.42 -6.49
CA ASP A 125 5.98 -13.56 -5.16
C ASP A 125 7.10 -13.89 -4.16
N PRO A 126 7.41 -13.00 -3.20
CA PRO A 126 8.45 -13.22 -2.19
C PRO A 126 8.27 -14.54 -1.43
N SER A 127 7.02 -14.94 -1.17
CA SER A 127 6.70 -16.16 -0.43
C SER A 127 7.02 -17.44 -1.22
N GLN A 128 6.99 -17.38 -2.55
CA GLN A 128 7.37 -18.48 -3.43
C GLN A 128 8.88 -18.50 -3.66
N LEU A 129 9.54 -17.33 -3.68
CA LEU A 129 11.00 -17.22 -3.77
C LEU A 129 11.71 -17.91 -2.59
N LEU A 130 11.17 -17.74 -1.39
CA LEU A 130 11.72 -18.30 -0.15
C LEU A 130 11.59 -19.83 -0.05
N ASN A 131 10.70 -20.44 -0.84
CA ASN A 131 10.56 -21.90 -0.95
C ASN A 131 11.57 -22.55 -1.93
N LEU A 132 12.24 -21.76 -2.78
CA LEU A 132 13.28 -22.24 -3.71
C LEU A 132 14.70 -22.10 -3.15
N ALA A 133 14.85 -21.52 -1.95
CA ALA A 133 16.13 -21.32 -1.30
C ALA A 133 16.68 -22.63 -0.72
N CYS A 134 17.99 -22.82 -0.83
CA CYS A 134 18.67 -24.01 -0.29
C CYS A 134 19.20 -23.84 1.14
N SER A 135 19.18 -22.61 1.66
CA SER A 135 19.56 -22.26 3.02
C SER A 135 18.34 -22.24 3.93
N ASP A 136 18.54 -22.41 5.24
CA ASP A 136 17.50 -22.17 6.24
C ASP A 136 17.04 -20.71 6.17
N THR A 137 15.84 -20.47 5.63
CA THR A 137 15.26 -19.12 5.42
C THR A 137 14.41 -18.66 6.61
N SER A 138 14.35 -19.42 7.70
CA SER A 138 13.50 -19.13 8.86
C SER A 138 13.73 -17.72 9.43
N THR A 139 14.99 -17.29 9.56
CA THR A 139 15.34 -15.96 10.10
C THR A 139 14.94 -14.83 9.16
N ASN A 140 15.17 -14.98 7.86
CA ASN A 140 14.76 -14.00 6.85
C ASN A 140 13.24 -13.94 6.70
N ASN A 141 12.53 -15.07 6.84
CA ASN A 141 11.08 -15.11 6.85
C ASN A 141 10.52 -14.35 8.06
N ILE A 142 11.01 -14.64 9.26
CA ILE A 142 10.54 -13.98 10.49
C ILE A 142 10.76 -12.47 10.41
N LEU A 143 11.95 -12.03 9.98
CA LEU A 143 12.25 -10.61 9.81
C LEU A 143 11.37 -9.96 8.74
N THR A 144 11.08 -10.63 7.62
CA THR A 144 10.22 -10.10 6.55
C THR A 144 8.79 -9.90 7.05
N TYR A 145 8.23 -10.89 7.75
CA TYR A 145 6.91 -10.76 8.37
C TYR A 145 6.89 -9.67 9.44
N PHE A 146 7.91 -9.60 10.29
CA PHE A 146 7.99 -8.59 11.33
C PHE A 146 8.04 -7.17 10.76
N ILE A 147 8.89 -6.93 9.77
CA ILE A 147 8.99 -5.64 9.07
C ILE A 147 7.67 -5.36 8.34
N GLY A 148 7.08 -6.33 7.64
CA GLY A 148 5.78 -6.17 6.98
C GLY A 148 4.66 -5.76 7.96
N VAL A 149 4.61 -6.39 9.14
CA VAL A 149 3.64 -6.05 10.20
C VAL A 149 3.86 -4.64 10.75
N ILE A 150 5.12 -4.20 10.91
CA ILE A 150 5.39 -2.83 11.36
C ILE A 150 4.93 -1.82 10.31
N PHE A 151 5.39 -1.96 9.06
CA PHE A 151 5.14 -0.98 8.01
C PHE A 151 3.69 -1.01 7.47
N GLY A 152 2.98 -2.12 7.64
CA GLY A 152 1.54 -2.21 7.34
C GLY A 152 0.64 -1.93 8.55
N GLY A 153 1.00 -2.43 9.73
CA GLY A 153 0.20 -2.35 10.94
C GLY A 153 0.23 -0.98 11.60
N VAL A 154 1.37 -0.29 11.62
CA VAL A 154 1.48 1.06 12.19
C VAL A 154 0.57 2.05 11.43
N PRO A 155 0.63 2.16 10.09
CA PRO A 155 -0.28 3.06 9.37
C PRO A 155 -1.76 2.66 9.53
N LEU A 156 -2.08 1.37 9.49
CA LEU A 156 -3.45 0.89 9.73
C LEU A 156 -3.98 1.28 11.11
N SER A 157 -3.16 1.13 12.15
CA SER A 157 -3.53 1.51 13.52
C SER A 157 -3.78 3.01 13.63
N GLY A 158 -2.96 3.83 12.96
CA GLY A 158 -3.14 5.29 12.90
C GLY A 158 -4.44 5.69 12.19
N ILE A 159 -4.79 5.00 11.10
CA ILE A 159 -6.06 5.19 10.39
C ILE A 159 -7.25 4.84 11.29
N LEU A 160 -7.23 3.66 11.92
CA LEU A 160 -8.31 3.20 12.80
C LEU A 160 -8.49 4.13 14.00
N PHE A 161 -7.39 4.56 14.63
CA PHE A 161 -7.42 5.53 15.72
C PHE A 161 -8.04 6.86 15.28
N SER A 162 -7.60 7.39 14.14
CA SER A 162 -8.11 8.64 13.58
C SER A 162 -9.61 8.56 13.33
N TYR A 163 -10.09 7.49 12.69
CA TYR A 163 -11.50 7.32 12.41
C TYR A 163 -12.35 7.05 13.65
N THR A 164 -11.83 6.34 14.65
CA THR A 164 -12.52 6.16 15.93
C THR A 164 -12.76 7.50 16.61
N ARG A 165 -11.76 8.40 16.60
CA ARG A 165 -11.87 9.75 17.16
C ARG A 165 -12.81 10.64 16.33
N ILE A 166 -12.76 10.56 15.01
CA ILE A 166 -13.69 11.27 14.11
C ILE A 166 -15.13 10.86 14.41
N VAL A 167 -15.42 9.56 14.44
CA VAL A 167 -16.77 9.04 14.74
C VAL A 167 -17.21 9.50 16.13
N SER A 168 -16.34 9.39 17.13
CA SER A 168 -16.63 9.86 18.50
C SER A 168 -16.97 11.35 18.54
N SER A 169 -16.30 12.18 17.74
CA SER A 169 -16.56 13.62 17.63
C SER A 169 -17.90 13.90 16.93
N ILE A 170 -18.17 13.19 15.83
CA ILE A 170 -19.41 13.34 15.06
C ILE A 170 -20.64 12.92 15.88
N LEU A 171 -20.53 11.86 16.68
CA LEU A 171 -21.64 11.39 17.53
C LEU A 171 -22.09 12.43 18.55
N ARG A 172 -21.20 13.37 18.94
CA ARG A 172 -21.51 14.49 19.84
C ARG A 172 -22.27 15.64 19.15
N VAL A 173 -22.33 15.67 17.83
CA VAL A 173 -23.07 16.68 17.08
C VAL A 173 -24.58 16.40 17.22
N PRO A 174 -25.41 17.38 17.63
CA PRO A 174 -26.84 17.13 17.86
C PRO A 174 -27.66 16.99 16.56
N SER A 175 -27.24 17.62 15.46
CA SER A 175 -27.96 17.62 14.17
C SER A 175 -27.64 16.41 13.30
N SER A 176 -28.68 15.71 12.82
CA SER A 176 -28.56 14.60 11.86
C SER A 176 -27.97 15.04 10.52
N GLY A 177 -28.31 16.24 10.03
CA GLY A 177 -27.71 16.83 8.82
C GLY A 177 -26.23 17.15 8.99
N GLY A 178 -25.83 17.62 10.17
CA GLY A 178 -24.42 17.84 10.52
C GLY A 178 -23.62 16.54 10.56
N LYS A 179 -24.21 15.46 11.10
CA LYS A 179 -23.62 14.11 11.08
C LYS A 179 -23.43 13.59 9.66
N TYR A 180 -24.47 13.64 8.83
CA TYR A 180 -24.41 13.16 7.44
C TYR A 180 -23.32 13.88 6.63
N LYS A 181 -23.24 15.22 6.75
CA LYS A 181 -22.22 16.02 6.07
C LYS A 181 -20.80 15.60 6.48
N ALA A 182 -20.55 15.40 7.78
CA ALA A 182 -19.25 14.96 8.28
C ALA A 182 -18.88 13.52 7.85
N PHE A 183 -19.85 12.59 7.83
CA PHE A 183 -19.62 11.25 7.30
C PHE A 183 -19.32 11.25 5.80
N SER A 184 -20.05 12.07 5.03
CA SER A 184 -19.86 12.17 3.58
C SER A 184 -18.44 12.62 3.22
N THR A 185 -17.87 13.57 3.99
CA THR A 185 -16.49 14.05 3.74
C THR A 185 -15.39 13.01 3.95
N CYS A 186 -15.70 11.93 4.67
CA CYS A 186 -14.77 10.84 4.97
C CYS A 186 -14.94 9.64 4.04
N GLY A 187 -16.06 9.55 3.32
CA GLY A 187 -16.47 8.36 2.60
C GLY A 187 -15.49 7.92 1.51
N SER A 188 -15.00 8.85 0.69
CA SER A 188 -14.02 8.55 -0.37
C SER A 188 -12.72 7.99 0.20
N HIS A 189 -12.18 8.61 1.25
CA HIS A 189 -10.95 8.15 1.89
C HIS A 189 -11.12 6.76 2.54
N LEU A 190 -12.21 6.53 3.27
CA LEU A 190 -12.53 5.20 3.83
C LEU A 190 -12.69 4.14 2.73
N SER A 191 -13.33 4.47 1.61
CA SER A 191 -13.44 3.55 0.48
C SER A 191 -12.06 3.14 -0.06
N VAL A 192 -11.14 4.08 -0.21
CA VAL A 192 -9.77 3.79 -0.67
C VAL A 192 -8.99 2.97 0.37
N VAL A 193 -9.08 3.31 1.66
CA VAL A 193 -8.48 2.51 2.74
C VAL A 193 -9.01 1.07 2.73
N CYS A 194 -10.33 0.89 2.59
CA CYS A 194 -10.95 -0.43 2.54
C CYS A 194 -10.50 -1.22 1.31
N LEU A 195 -10.35 -0.58 0.15
CA LEU A 195 -9.82 -1.26 -1.03
C LEU A 195 -8.36 -1.64 -0.85
N PHE A 196 -7.52 -0.73 -0.35
CA PHE A 196 -6.10 -0.99 -0.13
C PHE A 196 -5.86 -2.15 0.85
N TYR A 197 -6.35 -2.02 2.09
CA TYR A 197 -6.12 -3.04 3.12
C TYR A 197 -7.00 -4.29 2.96
N GLY A 198 -8.24 -4.14 2.48
CA GLY A 198 -9.15 -5.26 2.28
C GLY A 198 -8.71 -6.19 1.16
N THR A 199 -8.13 -5.65 0.08
CA THR A 199 -7.55 -6.49 -0.97
C THR A 199 -6.30 -7.22 -0.49
N GLY A 200 -5.41 -6.56 0.25
CA GLY A 200 -4.25 -7.21 0.86
C GLY A 200 -4.64 -8.36 1.80
N LEU A 201 -5.64 -8.15 2.66
CA LEU A 201 -6.16 -9.20 3.54
C LEU A 201 -6.82 -10.34 2.76
N GLY A 202 -7.61 -10.02 1.73
CA GLY A 202 -8.27 -11.01 0.88
C GLY A 202 -7.28 -11.93 0.15
N VAL A 203 -6.15 -11.38 -0.29
CA VAL A 203 -5.06 -12.15 -0.92
C VAL A 203 -4.43 -13.10 0.09
N TYR A 204 -4.06 -12.58 1.27
CA TYR A 204 -3.47 -13.39 2.35
C TYR A 204 -4.37 -14.56 2.76
N LEU A 205 -5.66 -14.30 2.95
CA LEU A 205 -6.65 -15.34 3.29
C LEU A 205 -6.83 -16.32 2.13
N SER A 206 -6.85 -15.85 0.88
CA SER A 206 -6.98 -16.73 -0.29
C SER A 206 -5.77 -17.65 -0.47
N SER A 207 -4.55 -17.16 -0.23
CA SER A 207 -3.34 -17.98 -0.24
C SER A 207 -3.27 -18.96 0.93
N ALA A 208 -3.79 -18.59 2.10
CA ALA A 208 -3.83 -19.46 3.26
C ALA A 208 -4.88 -20.59 3.12
N VAL A 209 -5.99 -20.33 2.43
CA VAL A 209 -7.10 -21.28 2.25
C VAL A 209 -6.95 -22.14 0.98
N SER A 210 -6.21 -21.67 -0.03
CA SER A 210 -6.06 -22.36 -1.31
C SER A 210 -4.60 -22.46 -1.75
N SER A 211 -4.10 -23.70 -1.87
CA SER A 211 -2.80 -24.02 -2.49
C SER A 211 -2.79 -23.84 -4.02
N SER A 212 -3.86 -23.28 -4.61
CA SER A 212 -3.98 -23.10 -6.06
C SER A 212 -3.17 -21.90 -6.54
N LEU A 213 -2.00 -22.17 -7.12
CA LEU A 213 -1.09 -21.20 -7.73
C LEU A 213 -1.78 -20.21 -8.70
N ARG A 214 -2.81 -20.66 -9.45
CA ARG A 214 -3.58 -19.82 -10.39
C ARG A 214 -4.46 -18.78 -9.70
N LYS A 215 -5.06 -19.13 -8.54
CA LYS A 215 -5.91 -18.19 -7.78
C LYS A 215 -5.06 -17.13 -7.06
N GLY A 216 -3.88 -17.51 -6.57
CA GLY A 216 -2.90 -16.57 -6.01
C GLY A 216 -2.39 -15.54 -7.03
N ALA A 217 -2.12 -15.95 -8.27
CA ALA A 217 -1.71 -15.03 -9.34
C ALA A 217 -2.80 -14.02 -9.72
N VAL A 218 -4.07 -14.45 -9.86
CA VAL A 218 -5.20 -13.55 -10.15
C VAL A 218 -5.47 -12.60 -8.99
N ALA A 219 -5.42 -13.08 -7.75
CA ALA A 219 -5.49 -12.23 -6.57
C ALA A 219 -4.33 -11.22 -6.56
N SER A 220 -3.14 -11.64 -6.99
CA SER A 220 -1.95 -10.79 -7.07
C SER A 220 -2.10 -9.61 -8.02
N ILE A 221 -2.61 -9.89 -9.21
CA ILE A 221 -2.89 -8.90 -10.25
C ILE A 221 -3.97 -7.91 -9.79
N MET A 222 -5.01 -8.40 -9.10
CA MET A 222 -6.08 -7.53 -8.59
C MET A 222 -5.56 -6.52 -7.55
N TYR A 223 -4.68 -6.92 -6.63
CA TYR A 223 -4.16 -5.99 -5.62
C TYR A 223 -3.03 -5.08 -6.14
N THR A 224 -2.21 -5.55 -7.08
CA THR A 224 -1.05 -4.79 -7.61
C THR A 224 -1.38 -3.88 -8.78
N VAL A 225 -2.51 -4.09 -9.46
CA VAL A 225 -2.85 -3.30 -10.65
C VAL A 225 -4.21 -2.64 -10.50
N VAL A 226 -5.23 -3.38 -10.05
CA VAL A 226 -6.61 -2.86 -10.08
C VAL A 226 -6.87 -1.86 -8.95
N THR A 227 -6.44 -2.15 -7.73
CA THR A 227 -6.60 -1.24 -6.58
C THR A 227 -5.98 0.16 -6.80
N PRO A 228 -4.68 0.30 -7.14
CA PRO A 228 -4.06 1.61 -7.36
C PRO A 228 -4.67 2.36 -8.55
N MET A 229 -5.11 1.64 -9.61
CA MET A 229 -5.78 2.27 -10.74
C MET A 229 -7.19 2.79 -10.41
N LEU A 230 -7.85 2.27 -9.38
CA LEU A 230 -9.18 2.72 -8.95
C LEU A 230 -9.12 3.95 -8.03
N ASN A 231 -8.00 4.19 -7.34
CA ASN A 231 -7.84 5.30 -6.41
C ASN A 231 -8.15 6.68 -7.08
N PRO A 232 -7.60 7.03 -8.26
CA PRO A 232 -7.91 8.31 -8.92
C PRO A 232 -9.40 8.48 -9.27
N PHE A 233 -10.09 7.41 -9.65
CA PHE A 233 -11.52 7.47 -9.98
C PHE A 233 -12.38 7.67 -8.73
N ILE A 234 -12.05 7.00 -7.63
CA ILE A 234 -12.79 7.12 -6.36
C ILE A 234 -12.69 8.53 -5.78
N TYR A 235 -11.51 9.15 -5.88
CA TYR A 235 -11.33 10.53 -5.45
C TYR A 235 -11.96 11.54 -6.41
N SER A 236 -12.06 11.25 -7.72
CA SER A 236 -12.66 12.15 -8.72
C SER A 236 -14.19 12.08 -8.79
N LEU A 237 -14.79 10.92 -8.51
CA LEU A 237 -16.25 10.71 -8.62
C LEU A 237 -17.04 11.17 -7.39
N ARG A 238 -16.38 11.33 -6.24
CA ARG A 238 -17.04 11.54 -4.94
C ARG A 238 -16.63 12.83 -4.23
N ASN A 239 -15.73 13.62 -4.83
CA ASN A 239 -15.21 14.87 -4.28
C ASN A 239 -15.59 16.02 -5.21
#